data_AF-A0A8J4YBW2-F1
#
_entry.id   AF-A0A8J4YBW2-F1
#
_cell.length_a   1.000
_cell.length_b   1.000
_cell.length_c   1.000
_cell.angle_alpha   90.00
_cell.angle_beta   90.00
_cell.angle_gamma   90.00
#
_symmetry.space_group_name_H-M   'P 1'
#
loop_
_entity.id
_entity.type
_entity.pdbx_description
1 polymer ?
#
loop_
_entity_poly.entity_id
_entity_poly.type
_entity_poly.pdbx_seq_one_letter_code
_entity_poly.pdbx_strand_id
1 'polypeptide(L)'
;MYDAIFLRRILEYEAIEDSIKALMDDPSVSSVLINPSASSYSIYNAIPATKRAEGPSPIVTLKATKNLVEMQGMRNAHLKDAVALCDFLALLEKEVSMEGHWDELSAANASQAFRRQQHHYVQPSFGTISGFGPNGAIIHYEPSPETNLPLDTSSLYLLDSGAQFMDGTTDVTRTVHFGTPTAQQVRAYTRVLQGQMEFASIVFPAGTIPQRYRDTGQEVSETGCVRLASLLSYLYEDGLDYPHGTSHGVGMFLYVHEATRPAFGIGEFVSDEPGFYVDGEYGIRLENVVEVVEFVTPYNFSGTSMTFKETTLVPYEPKLIDTTILTQQQCGLLNGYHARVREEVGQEMVVQGLLQGYAWLLSKTESLC
;
A
#
# COMPACT_ATOMS: atom_id res chain seq x y z
N MET A 1 33.42 10.30 -15.05
CA MET A 1 32.52 11.47 -15.05
C MET A 1 32.08 11.71 -16.47
N TYR A 2 30.92 11.18 -16.85
CA TYR A 2 30.25 11.64 -18.07
C TYR A 2 29.37 12.82 -17.65
N ASP A 3 29.89 14.03 -17.78
CA ASP A 3 29.07 15.24 -17.73
C ASP A 3 28.24 15.30 -19.01
N ALA A 4 27.16 14.53 -19.06
CA ALA A 4 26.10 14.79 -20.00
C ALA A 4 25.41 16.08 -19.55
N ILE A 5 25.84 17.21 -20.09
CA ILE A 5 25.10 18.47 -20.00
C ILE A 5 23.79 18.23 -20.77
N PHE A 6 22.74 17.85 -20.05
CA PHE A 6 21.39 17.88 -20.60
C PHE A 6 21.03 19.35 -20.84
N LEU A 7 21.14 19.81 -22.08
CA LEU A 7 20.58 21.10 -22.49
C LEU A 7 19.06 21.02 -22.36
N ARG A 8 18.54 21.49 -21.22
CA ARG A 8 17.10 21.62 -21.00
C ARG A 8 16.65 22.99 -21.49
N ARG A 9 15.71 23.01 -22.43
CA ARG A 9 15.02 24.24 -22.82
C ARG A 9 13.83 24.43 -21.90
N ILE A 10 13.79 25.53 -21.17
CA ILE A 10 12.66 25.89 -20.31
C ILE A 10 11.67 26.70 -21.15
N LEU A 11 10.42 26.30 -21.15
CA LEU A 11 9.30 26.93 -21.86
C LEU A 11 8.11 27.08 -20.92
N GLU A 12 7.21 27.99 -21.26
CA GLU A 12 5.91 28.10 -20.57
C GLU A 12 5.07 26.84 -20.78
N TYR A 13 4.22 26.52 -19.80
CA TYR A 13 3.39 25.31 -19.83
C TYR A 13 2.48 25.26 -21.07
N GLU A 14 1.90 26.39 -21.44
CA GLU A 14 0.98 26.55 -22.56
C GLU A 14 1.69 26.43 -23.93
N ALA A 15 3.03 26.52 -23.96
CA ALA A 15 3.80 26.43 -25.20
C ALA A 15 3.91 25.00 -25.75
N ILE A 16 3.31 24.00 -25.08
CA ILE A 16 3.44 22.59 -25.44
C ILE A 16 2.92 22.29 -26.87
N GLU A 17 1.78 22.87 -27.26
CA GLU A 17 1.21 22.62 -28.59
C GLU A 17 2.09 23.17 -29.71
N ASP A 18 2.59 24.40 -29.55
CA ASP A 18 3.50 25.02 -30.51
C ASP A 18 4.86 24.33 -30.55
N SER A 19 5.31 23.80 -29.41
CA SER A 19 6.54 23.00 -29.33
C SER A 19 6.40 21.68 -30.07
N ILE A 20 5.25 21.01 -29.98
CA ILE A 20 4.97 19.79 -30.75
C ILE A 20 4.90 20.11 -32.24
N LYS A 21 4.23 21.20 -32.66
CA LYS A 21 4.20 21.62 -34.07
C LYS A 21 5.61 21.84 -34.61
N ALA A 22 6.44 22.61 -33.90
CA ALA A 22 7.83 22.85 -34.29
C ALA A 22 8.66 21.55 -34.36
N LEU A 23 8.42 20.60 -33.44
CA LEU A 23 9.03 19.27 -33.48
C LEU A 23 8.57 18.46 -34.71
N MET A 24 7.31 18.61 -35.13
CA MET A 24 6.77 17.88 -36.29
C MET A 24 7.27 18.44 -37.61
N ASP A 25 7.56 19.75 -37.66
CA ASP A 25 8.19 20.43 -38.79
C ASP A 25 9.70 20.12 -38.92
N ASP A 26 10.34 19.59 -37.87
CA ASP A 26 11.75 19.17 -37.94
C ASP A 26 11.88 17.89 -38.80
N PRO A 27 12.60 17.95 -39.93
CA PRO A 27 12.75 16.81 -40.84
C PRO A 27 13.62 15.69 -40.26
N SER A 28 14.41 15.95 -39.20
CA SER A 28 15.22 14.94 -38.52
C SER A 28 14.38 14.02 -37.62
N VAL A 29 13.17 14.46 -37.24
CA VAL A 29 12.25 13.68 -36.41
C VAL A 29 11.43 12.74 -37.29
N SER A 30 11.81 11.46 -37.29
CA SER A 30 11.14 10.39 -38.03
C SER A 30 9.95 9.79 -37.27
N SER A 31 10.02 9.72 -35.94
CA SER A 31 8.94 9.21 -35.10
C SER A 31 8.97 9.82 -33.69
N VAL A 32 7.82 9.79 -33.04
CA VAL A 32 7.63 10.19 -31.64
C VAL A 32 6.89 9.09 -30.90
N LEU A 33 7.47 8.60 -29.80
CA LEU A 33 6.81 7.68 -28.89
C LEU A 33 5.69 8.41 -28.15
N ILE A 34 4.48 7.89 -28.20
CA ILE A 34 3.33 8.41 -27.49
C ILE A 34 2.53 7.26 -26.88
N ASN A 35 2.08 7.43 -25.63
CA ASN A 35 1.18 6.48 -25.00
C ASN A 35 -0.28 6.93 -25.24
N PRO A 36 -1.09 6.22 -26.05
CA PRO A 36 -2.46 6.64 -26.36
C PRO A 36 -3.39 6.65 -25.14
N SER A 37 -3.15 5.80 -24.14
CA SER A 37 -3.97 5.70 -22.92
C SER A 37 -3.65 6.79 -21.89
N ALA A 38 -2.43 7.33 -21.90
CA ALA A 38 -1.96 8.31 -20.94
C ALA A 38 -1.82 9.74 -21.51
N SER A 39 -2.09 9.92 -22.81
CA SER A 39 -1.98 11.23 -23.48
C SER A 39 -3.38 11.80 -23.74
N SER A 40 -3.52 13.12 -23.61
CA SER A 40 -4.76 13.77 -24.01
C SER A 40 -4.97 13.66 -25.52
N TYR A 41 -6.24 13.67 -25.94
CA TYR A 41 -6.60 13.61 -27.35
C TYR A 41 -5.97 14.75 -28.18
N SER A 42 -5.79 15.93 -27.59
CA SER A 42 -5.14 17.08 -28.27
C SER A 42 -3.67 16.77 -28.58
N ILE A 43 -2.90 16.34 -27.58
CA ILE A 43 -1.47 16.00 -27.74
C ILE A 43 -1.31 14.84 -28.71
N TYR A 44 -2.15 13.82 -28.60
CA TYR A 44 -2.14 12.68 -29.51
C TYR A 44 -2.36 13.10 -30.97
N ASN A 45 -3.31 14.01 -31.22
CA ASN A 45 -3.59 14.47 -32.58
C ASN A 45 -2.64 15.52 -33.14
N ALA A 46 -1.93 16.25 -32.28
CA ALA A 46 -0.89 17.19 -32.72
C ALA A 46 0.28 16.48 -33.43
N ILE A 47 0.49 15.19 -33.17
CA ILE A 47 1.48 14.35 -33.85
C ILE A 47 0.81 13.70 -35.07
N PRO A 48 1.32 13.83 -36.31
CA PRO A 48 0.77 13.14 -37.48
C PRO A 48 0.81 11.62 -37.32
N ALA A 49 -0.24 10.91 -37.76
CA ALA A 49 -0.34 9.45 -37.61
C ALA A 49 0.87 8.69 -38.19
N THR A 50 1.49 9.20 -39.25
CA THR A 50 2.69 8.61 -39.87
C THR A 50 3.95 8.71 -39.01
N LYS A 51 3.98 9.61 -38.02
CA LYS A 51 5.10 9.80 -37.08
C LYS A 51 4.81 9.24 -35.68
N ARG A 52 3.61 8.70 -35.40
CA ARG A 52 3.28 8.12 -34.09
C ARG A 52 3.89 6.73 -33.95
N ALA A 53 4.76 6.56 -32.96
CA ALA A 53 5.10 5.25 -32.42
C ALA A 53 4.26 5.07 -31.15
N GLU A 54 3.24 4.21 -31.20
CA GLU A 54 2.36 4.00 -30.04
C GLU A 54 2.96 2.97 -29.09
N GLY A 55 3.01 3.30 -27.80
CA GLY A 55 3.48 2.37 -26.78
C GLY A 55 3.57 3.00 -25.40
N PRO A 56 3.74 2.18 -24.35
CA PRO A 56 3.90 2.69 -22.99
C PRO A 56 5.18 3.51 -22.86
N SER A 57 5.16 4.51 -21.98
CA SER A 57 6.37 5.29 -21.68
C SER A 57 7.43 4.39 -21.03
N PRO A 58 8.69 4.36 -21.51
CA PRO A 58 9.76 3.58 -20.90
C PRO A 58 10.04 4.04 -19.47
N ILE A 59 9.71 5.29 -19.14
CA ILE A 59 9.83 5.84 -17.79
C ILE A 59 9.01 5.03 -16.78
N VAL A 60 7.84 4.50 -17.17
CA VAL A 60 7.00 3.68 -16.29
C VAL A 60 7.76 2.43 -15.83
N THR A 61 8.41 1.74 -16.76
CA THR A 61 9.21 0.54 -16.44
C THR A 61 10.47 0.90 -15.64
N LEU A 62 11.13 2.01 -15.99
CA LEU A 62 12.35 2.44 -15.32
C LEU A 62 12.13 2.85 -13.87
N LYS A 63 11.05 3.59 -13.57
CA LYS A 63 10.75 4.06 -12.21
C LYS A 63 10.06 3.03 -11.32
N ALA A 64 9.44 2.01 -11.92
CA ALA A 64 8.80 0.94 -11.16
C ALA A 64 9.83 0.20 -10.28
N THR A 65 11.00 -0.12 -10.84
CA THR A 65 12.13 -0.74 -10.14
C THR A 65 13.04 0.31 -9.52
N LYS A 66 13.00 0.45 -8.19
CA LYS A 66 13.75 1.47 -7.46
C LYS A 66 15.23 1.08 -7.39
N ASN A 67 16.11 2.08 -7.48
CA ASN A 67 17.54 1.89 -7.24
C ASN A 67 17.83 1.77 -5.73
N LEU A 68 19.06 1.40 -5.36
CA LEU A 68 19.43 1.15 -3.95
C LEU A 68 19.16 2.34 -3.01
N VAL A 69 19.32 3.58 -3.49
CA VAL A 69 19.06 4.79 -2.69
C VAL A 69 17.55 4.98 -2.49
N GLU A 70 16.76 4.83 -3.55
CA GLU A 70 15.30 4.90 -3.50
C GLU A 70 14.73 3.78 -2.61
N MET A 71 15.23 2.56 -2.72
CA MET A 71 14.82 1.43 -1.87
C MET A 71 15.09 1.71 -0.40
N GLN A 72 16.27 2.24 -0.07
CA GLN A 72 16.59 2.59 1.31
C GLN A 72 15.72 3.75 1.81
N GLY A 73 15.43 4.73 0.95
CA GLY A 73 14.50 5.81 1.26
C GLY A 73 13.10 5.28 1.60
N MET A 74 12.56 4.38 0.75
CA MET A 74 11.26 3.74 0.99
C MET A 74 11.21 3.01 2.33
N ARG A 75 12.24 2.21 2.66
CA ARG A 75 12.34 1.53 3.96
C ARG A 75 12.35 2.52 5.14
N ASN A 76 13.11 3.60 5.02
CA ASN A 76 13.16 4.63 6.06
C ASN A 76 11.81 5.36 6.22
N ALA A 77 11.12 5.66 5.12
CA ALA A 77 9.80 6.28 5.12
C ALA A 77 8.78 5.40 5.86
N HIS A 78 8.76 4.09 5.56
CA HIS A 78 7.85 3.14 6.21
C HIS A 78 8.17 2.90 7.69
N LEU A 79 9.45 2.92 8.09
CA LEU A 79 9.81 2.86 9.51
C LEU A 79 9.25 4.05 10.28
N LYS A 80 9.43 5.27 9.76
CA LYS A 80 8.87 6.50 10.35
C LYS A 80 7.34 6.47 10.41
N ASP A 81 6.71 6.00 9.33
CA ASP A 81 5.27 5.88 9.26
C ASP A 81 4.71 4.87 10.26
N ALA A 82 5.39 3.72 10.41
CA ALA A 82 5.03 2.70 11.38
C ALA A 82 5.15 3.22 12.83
N VAL A 83 6.20 3.99 13.14
CA VAL A 83 6.35 4.65 14.45
C VAL A 83 5.18 5.59 14.72
N ALA A 84 4.86 6.48 13.77
CA ALA A 84 3.75 7.42 13.90
C ALA A 84 2.40 6.72 14.07
N LEU A 85 2.15 5.67 13.27
CA LEU A 85 0.89 4.95 13.31
C LEU A 85 0.75 4.13 14.60
N CYS A 86 1.81 3.47 15.07
CA CYS A 86 1.78 2.73 16.34
C CYS A 86 1.55 3.67 17.54
N ASP A 87 2.20 4.83 17.58
CA ASP A 87 1.99 5.79 18.67
C ASP A 87 0.58 6.39 18.65
N PHE A 88 0.05 6.66 17.45
CA PHE A 88 -1.34 7.08 17.28
C PHE A 88 -2.34 6.00 17.73
N LEU A 89 -2.20 4.76 17.26
CA LEU A 89 -3.11 3.66 17.62
C LEU A 89 -3.07 3.35 19.12
N ALA A 90 -1.91 3.50 19.75
CA ALA A 90 -1.77 3.38 21.20
C ALA A 90 -2.59 4.44 21.95
N LEU A 91 -2.55 5.69 21.50
CA LEU A 91 -3.37 6.77 22.05
C LEU A 91 -4.86 6.50 21.81
N LEU A 92 -5.23 6.18 20.58
CA LEU A 92 -6.61 5.96 20.17
C LEU A 92 -7.27 4.82 20.96
N GLU A 93 -6.63 3.65 21.05
CA GLU A 93 -7.17 2.51 21.79
C GLU A 93 -7.35 2.83 23.28
N LYS A 94 -6.39 3.53 23.88
CA LYS A 94 -6.48 3.96 25.28
C LYS A 94 -7.64 4.90 25.52
N GLU A 95 -7.81 5.91 24.68
CA GLU A 95 -8.82 6.95 24.89
C GLU A 95 -10.24 6.50 24.54
N VAL A 96 -10.44 5.73 23.47
CA VAL A 96 -11.75 5.15 23.15
C VAL A 96 -12.21 4.22 24.29
N SER A 97 -11.30 3.47 24.90
CA SER A 97 -11.59 2.59 26.04
C SER A 97 -11.96 3.34 27.33
N MET A 98 -11.67 4.64 27.42
CA MET A 98 -11.98 5.50 28.57
C MET A 98 -13.17 6.45 28.28
N GLU A 99 -13.99 6.14 27.27
CA GLU A 99 -15.09 7.00 26.80
C GLU A 99 -14.62 8.40 26.32
N GLY A 100 -13.42 8.46 25.72
CA GLY A 100 -12.92 9.66 25.05
C GLY A 100 -13.79 10.07 23.85
N HIS A 101 -13.84 11.36 23.55
CA HIS A 101 -14.61 11.90 22.42
C HIS A 101 -13.82 11.75 21.11
N TRP A 102 -13.85 10.55 20.53
CA TRP A 102 -13.30 10.26 19.21
C TRP A 102 -14.41 10.03 18.19
N ASP A 103 -14.14 10.46 16.97
CA ASP A 103 -14.95 10.23 15.77
C ASP A 103 -14.03 10.01 14.57
N GLU A 104 -14.60 9.60 13.44
CA GLU A 104 -13.83 9.25 12.25
C GLU A 104 -12.96 10.42 11.74
N LEU A 105 -13.49 11.64 11.76
CA LEU A 105 -12.78 12.85 11.33
C LEU A 105 -11.59 13.17 12.26
N SER A 106 -11.79 13.11 13.57
CA SER A 106 -10.73 13.37 14.56
C SER A 106 -9.66 12.30 14.50
N ALA A 107 -10.02 11.02 14.32
CA ALA A 107 -9.06 9.93 14.15
C ALA A 107 -8.24 10.08 12.86
N ALA A 108 -8.88 10.40 11.72
CA ALA A 108 -8.19 10.68 10.46
C ALA A 108 -7.19 11.85 10.62
N ASN A 109 -7.64 12.98 11.18
CA ASN A 109 -6.80 14.15 11.40
C ASN A 109 -5.64 13.88 12.36
N ALA A 110 -5.89 13.15 13.45
CA ALA A 110 -4.87 12.78 14.42
C ALA A 110 -3.82 11.87 13.78
N SER A 111 -4.20 10.83 13.04
CA SER A 111 -3.23 9.96 12.35
C SER A 111 -2.24 10.76 11.48
N GLN A 112 -2.72 11.80 10.79
CA GLN A 112 -1.89 12.70 10.00
C GLN A 112 -1.05 13.65 10.86
N ALA A 113 -1.56 14.10 12.00
CA ALA A 113 -0.81 14.90 12.96
C ALA A 113 0.37 14.14 13.59
N PHE A 114 0.24 12.82 13.81
CA PHE A 114 1.35 11.97 14.26
C PHE A 114 2.40 11.82 13.16
N ARG A 115 1.99 11.58 11.91
CA ARG A 115 2.91 11.53 10.76
C ARG A 115 3.67 12.82 10.53
N ARG A 116 3.03 13.98 10.72
CA ARG A 116 3.65 15.32 10.62
C ARG A 116 4.83 15.54 11.57
N GLN A 117 4.92 14.78 12.66
CA GLN A 117 6.02 14.88 13.62
C GLN A 117 7.28 14.15 13.14
N GLN A 118 7.14 13.25 12.16
CA GLN A 118 8.23 12.44 11.64
C GLN A 118 9.10 13.21 10.64
N HIS A 119 10.40 12.91 10.63
CA HIS A 119 11.35 13.59 9.77
C HIS A 119 11.04 13.41 8.28
N HIS A 120 11.21 14.48 7.50
CA HIS A 120 10.92 14.53 6.05
C HIS A 120 9.45 14.38 5.65
N TYR A 121 8.47 14.45 6.56
CA TYR A 121 7.06 14.48 6.19
C TYR A 121 6.76 15.66 5.25
N VAL A 122 5.91 15.42 4.24
CA VAL A 122 5.45 16.44 3.28
C VAL A 122 3.94 16.62 3.37
N GLN A 123 3.17 15.56 3.13
CA GLN A 123 1.70 15.58 3.08
C GLN A 123 1.13 14.15 3.13
N PRO A 124 -0.20 13.95 3.28
CA PRO A 124 -0.81 12.63 3.08
C PRO A 124 -0.56 12.12 1.65
N SER A 125 -0.44 10.81 1.46
CA SER A 125 -0.31 10.22 0.12
C SER A 125 -1.66 10.13 -0.62
N PHE A 126 -2.76 10.10 0.11
CA PHE A 126 -4.16 10.12 -0.34
C PHE A 126 -5.09 10.59 0.79
N GLY A 127 -6.39 10.74 0.51
CA GLY A 127 -7.40 11.07 1.52
C GLY A 127 -7.56 9.93 2.54
N THR A 128 -7.38 10.21 3.84
CA THR A 128 -7.42 9.16 4.87
C THR A 128 -8.82 8.55 4.98
N ILE A 129 -8.90 7.25 4.77
CA ILE A 129 -10.11 6.45 4.98
C ILE A 129 -10.12 6.05 6.45
N SER A 130 -11.14 6.50 7.18
CA SER A 130 -11.30 6.24 8.60
C SER A 130 -12.75 5.87 8.83
N GLY A 131 -13.08 4.58 8.75
CA GLY A 131 -14.45 4.08 8.79
C GLY A 131 -14.73 3.25 10.04
N PHE A 132 -15.72 3.65 10.83
CA PHE A 132 -16.21 2.93 11.99
C PHE A 132 -17.51 2.18 11.66
N GLY A 133 -17.58 0.91 12.05
CA GLY A 133 -18.74 0.05 11.80
C GLY A 133 -19.19 0.10 10.34
N PRO A 134 -20.44 0.46 10.04
CA PRO A 134 -20.98 0.44 8.68
C PRO A 134 -20.16 1.21 7.65
N ASN A 135 -19.53 2.32 8.04
CA ASN A 135 -18.71 3.13 7.15
C ASN A 135 -17.42 2.40 6.72
N GLY A 136 -16.91 1.47 7.53
CA GLY A 136 -15.77 0.62 7.16
C GLY A 136 -16.08 -0.33 6.00
N ALA A 137 -17.35 -0.63 5.72
CA ALA A 137 -17.76 -1.46 4.59
C ALA A 137 -17.67 -0.72 3.23
N ILE A 138 -17.60 0.61 3.25
CA ILE A 138 -17.50 1.44 2.05
C ILE A 138 -16.01 1.55 1.67
N ILE A 139 -15.60 0.87 0.60
CA ILE A 139 -14.19 0.61 0.25
C ILE A 139 -13.34 1.89 0.19
N HIS A 140 -13.85 2.95 -0.45
CA HIS A 140 -13.21 4.27 -0.55
C HIS A 140 -13.95 5.33 0.28
N TYR A 141 -14.25 5.01 1.55
CA TYR A 141 -14.90 5.93 2.46
C TYR A 141 -13.96 7.05 2.93
N GLU A 142 -14.26 8.29 2.61
CA GLU A 142 -13.63 9.45 3.26
C GLU A 142 -14.64 10.11 4.20
N PRO A 143 -14.34 10.23 5.51
CA PRO A 143 -15.27 10.82 6.45
C PRO A 143 -15.52 12.30 6.15
N SER A 144 -16.78 12.71 6.23
CA SER A 144 -17.21 14.11 6.13
C SER A 144 -18.06 14.49 7.35
N PRO A 145 -18.27 15.78 7.64
CA PRO A 145 -19.14 16.20 8.74
C PRO A 145 -20.55 15.58 8.71
N GLU A 146 -21.03 15.21 7.52
CA GLU A 146 -22.34 14.61 7.30
C GLU A 146 -22.39 13.09 7.56
N THR A 147 -21.26 12.38 7.39
CA THR A 147 -21.17 10.91 7.51
C THR A 147 -20.39 10.43 8.73
N ASN A 148 -19.70 11.35 9.42
CA ASN A 148 -18.83 11.12 10.56
C ASN A 148 -19.55 10.40 11.71
N LEU A 149 -19.08 9.21 12.05
CA LEU A 149 -19.55 8.42 13.20
C LEU A 149 -18.62 8.55 14.41
N PRO A 150 -19.17 8.57 15.64
CA PRO A 150 -18.37 8.44 16.85
C PRO A 150 -17.73 7.05 16.93
N LEU A 151 -16.50 6.98 17.40
CA LEU A 151 -15.83 5.71 17.67
C LEU A 151 -16.23 5.22 19.06
N ASP A 152 -16.61 3.94 19.15
CA ASP A 152 -16.84 3.27 20.41
C ASP A 152 -16.34 1.81 20.38
N THR A 153 -16.73 1.00 21.36
CA THR A 153 -16.26 -0.38 21.52
C THR A 153 -17.16 -1.43 20.85
N SER A 154 -18.20 -1.02 20.11
CA SER A 154 -19.25 -1.91 19.61
C SER A 154 -18.96 -2.56 18.26
N SER A 155 -18.01 -2.01 17.48
CA SER A 155 -17.71 -2.51 16.14
C SER A 155 -16.24 -2.34 15.75
N LEU A 156 -15.93 -2.75 14.52
CA LEU A 156 -14.61 -2.58 13.91
C LEU A 156 -14.36 -1.14 13.52
N TYR A 157 -13.10 -0.75 13.59
CA TYR A 157 -12.57 0.49 13.05
C TYR A 157 -11.52 0.18 11.99
N LEU A 158 -11.73 0.65 10.77
CA LEU A 158 -10.80 0.53 9.66
C LEU A 158 -10.15 1.88 9.41
N LEU A 159 -8.81 1.89 9.45
CA LEU A 159 -8.00 3.05 9.10
C LEU A 159 -7.06 2.68 7.97
N ASP A 160 -7.27 3.31 6.82
CA ASP A 160 -6.40 3.25 5.67
C ASP A 160 -5.83 4.64 5.39
N SER A 161 -4.50 4.73 5.46
CA SER A 161 -3.80 5.99 5.51
C SER A 161 -2.34 5.86 5.12
N GLY A 162 -1.79 6.89 4.49
CA GLY A 162 -0.37 6.98 4.20
C GLY A 162 0.14 8.42 4.15
N ALA A 163 1.44 8.55 3.90
CA ALA A 163 2.11 9.83 3.76
C ALA A 163 3.16 9.85 2.65
N GLN A 164 3.40 11.05 2.16
CA GLN A 164 4.55 11.43 1.37
C GLN A 164 5.64 11.92 2.31
N PHE A 165 6.78 11.24 2.27
CA PHE A 165 8.03 11.72 2.83
C PHE A 165 8.98 12.06 1.68
N MET A 166 9.94 12.98 1.90
CA MET A 166 10.95 13.31 0.87
C MET A 166 11.75 12.07 0.41
N ASP A 167 11.79 11.02 1.21
CA ASP A 167 12.50 9.77 0.98
C ASP A 167 11.58 8.59 0.58
N GLY A 168 10.25 8.74 0.54
CA GLY A 168 9.35 7.66 0.10
C GLY A 168 7.86 7.95 0.25
N THR A 169 7.04 7.07 -0.32
CA THR A 169 5.57 7.10 -0.19
C THR A 169 5.12 5.89 0.61
N THR A 170 4.19 6.06 1.54
CA THR A 170 3.63 4.97 2.34
C THR A 170 2.16 4.76 2.07
N ASP A 171 1.74 3.51 2.30
CA ASP A 171 0.36 3.05 2.27
C ASP A 171 0.15 1.96 3.32
N VAL A 172 -0.90 2.05 4.13
CA VAL A 172 -1.14 1.09 5.20
C VAL A 172 -2.59 1.17 5.68
N THR A 173 -3.24 0.01 5.61
CA THR A 173 -4.53 -0.25 6.22
C THR A 173 -4.40 -1.16 7.44
N ARG A 174 -5.02 -0.76 8.56
CA ARG A 174 -5.29 -1.64 9.70
C ARG A 174 -6.76 -1.59 10.08
N THR A 175 -7.33 -2.76 10.35
CA THR A 175 -8.62 -2.91 11.01
C THR A 175 -8.41 -3.36 12.45
N VAL A 176 -9.04 -2.69 13.40
CA VAL A 176 -8.95 -2.96 14.84
C VAL A 176 -10.35 -3.05 15.46
N HIS A 177 -10.44 -3.54 16.70
CA HIS A 177 -11.67 -3.54 17.49
C HIS A 177 -11.34 -3.03 18.90
N PHE A 178 -12.08 -2.04 19.42
CA PHE A 178 -11.79 -1.48 20.75
C PHE A 178 -12.46 -2.26 21.89
N GLY A 179 -13.60 -2.92 21.65
CA GLY A 179 -14.23 -3.84 22.60
C GLY A 179 -13.95 -5.33 22.31
N THR A 180 -15.01 -6.14 22.42
CA THR A 180 -14.98 -7.58 22.11
C THR A 180 -15.57 -7.87 20.73
N PRO A 181 -14.80 -8.38 19.76
CA PRO A 181 -15.31 -8.67 18.44
C PRO A 181 -16.21 -9.91 18.41
N THR A 182 -17.09 -9.99 17.42
CA THR A 182 -17.93 -11.17 17.18
C THR A 182 -17.14 -12.31 16.55
N ALA A 183 -17.62 -13.55 16.70
CA ALA A 183 -16.98 -14.71 16.06
C ALA A 183 -16.89 -14.57 14.53
N GLN A 184 -17.87 -13.90 13.90
CA GLN A 184 -17.88 -13.64 12.46
C GLN A 184 -16.78 -12.64 12.07
N GLN A 185 -16.62 -11.55 12.84
CA GLN A 185 -15.55 -10.57 12.61
C GLN A 185 -14.16 -11.21 12.76
N VAL A 186 -13.95 -12.00 13.81
CA VAL A 186 -12.69 -12.73 14.06
C VAL A 186 -12.40 -13.70 12.91
N ARG A 187 -13.41 -14.48 12.48
CA ARG A 187 -13.26 -15.45 11.39
C ARG A 187 -12.90 -14.76 10.08
N ALA A 188 -13.65 -13.73 9.69
CA ALA A 188 -13.40 -12.98 8.45
C ALA A 188 -12.02 -12.30 8.47
N TYR A 189 -11.65 -11.66 9.58
CA TYR A 189 -10.34 -11.02 9.73
C TYR A 189 -9.21 -12.02 9.57
N THR A 190 -9.34 -13.19 10.21
CA THR A 190 -8.32 -14.23 10.11
C THR A 190 -8.21 -14.76 8.67
N ARG A 191 -9.31 -14.89 7.92
CA ARG A 191 -9.25 -15.26 6.49
C ARG A 191 -8.55 -14.22 5.63
N VAL A 192 -8.81 -12.93 5.86
CA VAL A 192 -8.11 -11.83 5.19
C VAL A 192 -6.60 -11.90 5.50
N LEU A 193 -6.24 -12.07 6.77
CA LEU A 193 -4.85 -12.19 7.21
C LEU A 193 -4.14 -13.42 6.61
N GLN A 194 -4.82 -14.57 6.49
CA GLN A 194 -4.26 -15.75 5.81
C GLN A 194 -3.91 -15.45 4.34
N GLY A 195 -4.78 -14.73 3.62
CA GLY A 195 -4.52 -14.29 2.26
C GLY A 195 -3.32 -13.35 2.17
N GLN A 196 -3.22 -12.39 3.09
CA GLN A 196 -2.10 -11.44 3.13
C GLN A 196 -0.76 -12.14 3.42
N MET A 197 -0.71 -12.99 4.45
CA MET A 197 0.53 -13.75 4.77
C MET A 197 0.95 -14.68 3.64
N GLU A 198 -0.01 -15.26 2.92
CA GLU A 198 0.27 -16.05 1.72
C GLU A 198 0.92 -15.16 0.65
N PHE A 199 0.37 -13.98 0.35
CA PHE A 199 0.95 -13.06 -0.63
C PHE A 199 2.41 -12.74 -0.29
N ALA A 200 2.66 -12.31 0.95
CA ALA A 200 3.99 -11.92 1.41
C ALA A 200 5.02 -13.08 1.40
N SER A 201 4.58 -14.34 1.42
CA SER A 201 5.46 -15.52 1.50
C SER A 201 5.65 -16.30 0.19
N ILE A 202 4.98 -15.89 -0.90
CA ILE A 202 5.14 -16.55 -2.21
C ILE A 202 6.57 -16.37 -2.73
N VAL A 203 7.19 -17.50 -3.09
CA VAL A 203 8.44 -17.56 -3.84
C VAL A 203 8.14 -17.85 -5.32
N PHE A 204 8.67 -17.04 -6.21
CA PHE A 204 8.37 -17.11 -7.65
C PHE A 204 9.61 -16.82 -8.51
N PRO A 205 9.69 -17.38 -9.73
CA PRO A 205 10.81 -17.11 -10.63
C PRO A 205 10.73 -15.71 -11.26
N ALA A 206 11.88 -15.13 -11.57
CA ALA A 206 11.96 -13.90 -12.34
C ALA A 206 11.23 -14.04 -13.69
N GLY A 207 10.46 -13.02 -14.06
CA GLY A 207 9.64 -13.04 -15.27
C GLY A 207 8.24 -13.64 -15.09
N THR A 208 7.86 -14.08 -13.88
CA THR A 208 6.45 -14.43 -13.59
C THR A 208 5.55 -13.20 -13.78
N ILE A 209 4.54 -13.37 -14.63
CA ILE A 209 3.50 -12.36 -14.88
C ILE A 209 2.28 -12.78 -14.05
N PRO A 210 1.90 -12.03 -13.00
CA PRO A 210 0.71 -12.34 -12.22
C PRO A 210 -0.56 -12.13 -13.07
N GLN A 211 -1.61 -12.92 -12.78
CA GLN A 211 -2.92 -12.66 -13.36
C GLN A 211 -3.42 -11.31 -12.85
N ARG A 212 -3.74 -10.42 -13.80
CA ARG A 212 -4.25 -9.08 -13.49
C ARG A 212 -5.77 -9.08 -13.53
N TYR A 213 -6.36 -8.70 -12.41
CA TYR A 213 -7.78 -8.36 -12.35
C TYR A 213 -7.97 -6.92 -12.81
N ARG A 214 -9.08 -6.66 -13.52
CA ARG A 214 -9.52 -5.30 -13.80
C ARG A 214 -10.61 -4.98 -12.81
N ASP A 215 -10.42 -3.95 -11.99
CA ASP A 215 -11.47 -3.46 -11.11
C ASP A 215 -12.67 -3.06 -11.96
N THR A 216 -13.82 -3.69 -11.69
CA THR A 216 -15.08 -3.36 -12.34
C THR A 216 -15.58 -2.03 -11.79
N GLY A 217 -15.25 -0.92 -12.43
CA GLY A 217 -15.82 0.39 -12.09
C GLY A 217 -14.88 1.59 -12.14
N GLN A 218 -13.56 1.39 -12.28
CA GLN A 218 -12.62 2.48 -12.54
C GLN A 218 -12.17 2.47 -14.01
N GLU A 219 -12.01 3.67 -14.59
CA GLU A 219 -11.39 3.82 -15.91
C GLU A 219 -10.03 3.13 -15.89
N VAL A 220 -9.91 2.11 -16.75
CA VAL A 220 -8.69 1.40 -17.16
C VAL A 220 -7.41 1.94 -16.53
N SER A 221 -7.17 1.61 -15.26
CA SER A 221 -5.88 1.87 -14.66
C SER A 221 -4.97 0.74 -15.14
N GLU A 222 -3.92 1.10 -15.88
CA GLU A 222 -2.89 0.15 -16.34
C GLU A 222 -2.14 -0.52 -15.17
N THR A 223 -2.47 -0.15 -13.93
CA THR A 223 -2.11 -0.73 -12.63
C THR A 223 -2.86 -2.03 -12.35
N GLY A 224 -3.00 -2.94 -13.32
CA GLY A 224 -3.82 -4.14 -13.14
C GLY A 224 -3.37 -4.93 -11.90
N CYS A 225 -4.32 -5.27 -11.03
CA CYS A 225 -4.04 -5.75 -9.68
C CYS A 225 -3.84 -7.26 -9.65
N VAL A 226 -3.00 -7.76 -8.76
CA VAL A 226 -2.83 -9.22 -8.60
C VAL A 226 -4.07 -9.79 -7.94
N ARG A 227 -4.65 -10.85 -8.51
CA ARG A 227 -5.60 -11.73 -7.82
C ARG A 227 -5.16 -13.17 -8.04
N LEU A 228 -4.62 -13.79 -7.00
CA LEU A 228 -4.25 -15.20 -7.06
C LEU A 228 -5.30 -16.02 -6.31
N ALA A 229 -5.74 -17.12 -6.93
CA ALA A 229 -6.73 -18.01 -6.36
C ALA A 229 -6.31 -18.58 -5.00
N SER A 230 -5.00 -18.75 -4.74
CA SER A 230 -4.46 -19.21 -3.46
C SER A 230 -4.61 -18.20 -2.32
N LEU A 231 -4.62 -16.90 -2.62
CA LEU A 231 -4.85 -15.85 -1.61
C LEU A 231 -6.33 -15.80 -1.26
N LEU A 232 -7.17 -15.90 -2.29
CA LEU A 232 -8.62 -15.85 -2.17
C LEU A 232 -9.22 -17.14 -1.61
N SER A 233 -8.52 -18.28 -1.69
CA SER A 233 -9.05 -19.57 -1.26
C SER A 233 -9.46 -19.56 0.21
N TYR A 234 -8.77 -18.81 1.06
CA TYR A 234 -9.12 -18.68 2.48
C TYR A 234 -10.49 -18.01 2.68
N LEU A 235 -10.81 -16.98 1.90
CA LEU A 235 -12.12 -16.34 1.90
C LEU A 235 -13.18 -17.22 1.21
N TYR A 236 -12.82 -17.86 0.09
CA TYR A 236 -13.72 -18.74 -0.65
C TYR A 236 -14.16 -19.99 0.10
N GLU A 237 -13.31 -20.53 0.98
CA GLU A 237 -13.69 -21.62 1.90
C GLU A 237 -14.90 -21.25 2.78
N ASP A 238 -15.08 -19.96 3.05
CA ASP A 238 -16.19 -19.43 3.84
C ASP A 238 -17.25 -18.74 2.96
N GLY A 239 -17.12 -18.83 1.63
CA GLY A 239 -18.04 -18.22 0.65
C GLY A 239 -17.92 -16.69 0.53
N LEU A 240 -16.77 -16.12 0.92
CA LEU A 240 -16.53 -14.68 0.97
C LEU A 240 -15.64 -14.20 -0.19
N ASP A 241 -15.69 -12.92 -0.55
CA ASP A 241 -14.81 -12.27 -1.54
C ASP A 241 -14.69 -10.74 -1.27
N TYR A 242 -13.80 -10.04 -1.97
CA TYR A 242 -13.67 -8.56 -1.94
C TYR A 242 -13.62 -7.93 -3.34
N PRO A 243 -14.40 -6.88 -3.65
CA PRO A 243 -14.58 -6.43 -5.04
C PRO A 243 -13.53 -5.40 -5.50
N HIS A 244 -12.26 -5.61 -5.14
CA HIS A 244 -11.13 -4.81 -5.62
C HIS A 244 -9.89 -5.67 -5.86
N GLY A 245 -8.85 -5.06 -6.43
CA GLY A 245 -7.53 -5.64 -6.60
C GLY A 245 -6.79 -5.91 -5.28
N THR A 246 -5.87 -6.88 -5.26
CA THR A 246 -5.06 -7.16 -4.04
C THR A 246 -3.80 -6.30 -3.95
N SER A 247 -3.38 -5.67 -5.05
CA SER A 247 -2.13 -4.90 -5.06
C SER A 247 -2.04 -3.88 -6.18
N HIS A 248 -1.31 -2.80 -5.91
CA HIS A 248 -0.81 -1.82 -6.87
C HIS A 248 0.68 -1.51 -6.59
N GLY A 249 1.36 -0.85 -7.53
CA GLY A 249 2.73 -0.36 -7.28
C GLY A 249 2.71 0.90 -6.43
N VAL A 250 3.80 1.15 -5.70
CA VAL A 250 3.98 2.36 -4.88
C VAL A 250 5.22 3.12 -5.34
N GLY A 251 5.04 4.41 -5.65
CA GLY A 251 6.11 5.30 -6.10
C GLY A 251 7.06 5.72 -4.97
N MET A 252 8.25 6.19 -5.33
CA MET A 252 9.16 6.84 -4.37
C MET A 252 8.90 8.35 -4.39
N PHE A 253 8.24 8.86 -3.35
CA PHE A 253 7.79 10.26 -3.27
C PHE A 253 7.05 10.73 -4.54
N LEU A 254 6.15 9.88 -5.02
CA LEU A 254 5.34 10.05 -6.24
C LEU A 254 3.92 9.54 -5.98
N TYR A 255 3.24 8.99 -6.99
CA TYR A 255 1.92 8.41 -6.84
C TYR A 255 1.95 7.19 -5.90
N VAL A 256 1.01 7.15 -4.97
CA VAL A 256 0.74 5.97 -4.13
C VAL A 256 0.22 4.81 -4.97
N HIS A 257 -0.63 5.10 -5.96
CA HIS A 257 -1.05 4.17 -7.01
C HIS A 257 -0.16 4.34 -8.24
N GLU A 258 0.88 3.52 -8.34
CA GLU A 258 1.84 3.53 -9.45
C GLU A 258 1.72 2.27 -10.32
N ALA A 259 1.78 2.44 -11.65
CA ALA A 259 1.78 1.32 -12.58
C ALA A 259 3.00 0.41 -12.36
N THR A 260 2.73 -0.87 -12.13
CA THR A 260 3.74 -1.93 -12.01
C THR A 260 4.21 -2.40 -13.38
N ARG A 261 5.39 -3.04 -13.44
CA ARG A 261 5.83 -3.76 -14.64
C ARG A 261 4.97 -5.02 -14.86
N PRO A 262 4.82 -5.52 -16.10
CA PRO A 262 4.06 -6.73 -16.38
C PRO A 262 4.45 -7.92 -15.49
N ALA A 263 5.75 -8.13 -15.30
CA ALA A 263 6.34 -9.02 -14.32
C ALA A 263 7.11 -8.21 -13.29
N PHE A 264 6.99 -8.57 -12.01
CA PHE A 264 7.73 -7.93 -10.93
C PHE A 264 9.25 -8.07 -11.13
N GLY A 265 9.98 -7.05 -10.71
CA GLY A 265 11.43 -7.03 -10.62
C GLY A 265 11.92 -6.65 -9.23
N ILE A 266 13.12 -7.11 -8.87
CA ILE A 266 13.79 -6.75 -7.61
C ILE A 266 13.85 -5.23 -7.45
N GLY A 267 13.47 -4.72 -6.29
CA GLY A 267 13.40 -3.29 -6.00
C GLY A 267 12.06 -2.63 -6.34
N GLU A 268 11.06 -3.38 -6.80
CA GLU A 268 9.67 -2.89 -6.84
C GLU A 268 9.05 -2.90 -5.44
N PHE A 269 8.23 -1.89 -5.16
CA PHE A 269 7.38 -1.80 -3.96
C PHE A 269 5.93 -1.86 -4.40
N VAL A 270 5.15 -2.75 -3.78
CA VAL A 270 3.73 -2.98 -4.11
C VAL A 270 2.90 -3.12 -2.84
N SER A 271 1.62 -2.74 -2.85
CA SER A 271 0.69 -3.06 -1.77
C SER A 271 0.36 -4.56 -1.76
N ASP A 272 -0.11 -5.04 -0.62
CA ASP A 272 -0.68 -6.35 -0.36
C ASP A 272 -1.84 -6.15 0.60
N GLU A 273 -3.04 -5.97 0.03
CA GLU A 273 -4.20 -5.33 0.66
C GLU A 273 -5.52 -6.14 0.53
N PRO A 274 -5.57 -7.45 0.82
CA PRO A 274 -6.84 -8.16 0.80
C PRO A 274 -7.86 -7.56 1.78
N GLY A 275 -9.15 -7.77 1.49
CA GLY A 275 -10.23 -7.25 2.32
C GLY A 275 -11.45 -8.15 2.39
N PHE A 276 -12.47 -7.68 3.12
CA PHE A 276 -13.81 -8.24 3.19
C PHE A 276 -14.77 -7.19 3.75
N TYR A 277 -15.93 -7.00 3.10
CA TYR A 277 -16.85 -5.91 3.43
C TYR A 277 -18.27 -6.44 3.55
N VAL A 278 -18.94 -6.09 4.65
CA VAL A 278 -20.33 -6.44 4.93
C VAL A 278 -21.14 -5.15 4.94
N ASP A 279 -21.90 -4.93 3.85
CA ASP A 279 -22.70 -3.72 3.64
C ASP A 279 -23.56 -3.39 4.86
N GLY A 280 -23.40 -2.18 5.37
CA GLY A 280 -24.18 -1.69 6.51
C GLY A 280 -23.72 -2.22 7.88
N GLU A 281 -22.65 -3.01 7.96
CA GLU A 281 -22.15 -3.58 9.22
C GLU A 281 -20.70 -3.20 9.53
N TYR A 282 -19.75 -3.66 8.72
CA TYR A 282 -18.31 -3.43 8.92
C TYR A 282 -17.49 -3.78 7.68
N GLY A 283 -16.25 -3.29 7.63
CA GLY A 283 -15.25 -3.76 6.68
C GLY A 283 -13.94 -4.10 7.35
N ILE A 284 -13.19 -4.96 6.67
CA ILE A 284 -11.86 -5.40 7.04
C ILE A 284 -10.98 -5.23 5.81
N ARG A 285 -9.85 -4.56 5.98
CA ARG A 285 -8.75 -4.56 5.02
C ARG A 285 -7.45 -4.58 5.80
N LEU A 286 -6.51 -5.39 5.36
CA LEU A 286 -5.19 -5.46 5.96
C LEU A 286 -4.19 -5.22 4.85
N GLU A 287 -3.38 -4.19 5.02
CA GLU A 287 -2.50 -3.76 3.95
C GLU A 287 -1.09 -3.49 4.44
N ASN A 288 -0.13 -4.04 3.69
CA ASN A 288 1.27 -3.72 3.80
C ASN A 288 1.81 -3.35 2.42
N VAL A 289 2.76 -2.43 2.39
CA VAL A 289 3.68 -2.32 1.26
C VAL A 289 4.79 -3.36 1.44
N VAL A 290 5.05 -4.12 0.39
CA VAL A 290 6.09 -5.14 0.31
C VAL A 290 7.10 -4.82 -0.78
N GLU A 291 8.36 -5.16 -0.52
CA GLU A 291 9.48 -5.02 -1.45
C GLU A 291 9.74 -6.36 -2.16
N VAL A 292 9.89 -6.33 -3.49
CA VAL A 292 10.34 -7.51 -4.25
C VAL A 292 11.84 -7.67 -4.08
N VAL A 293 12.27 -8.83 -3.54
CA VAL A 293 13.67 -9.13 -3.24
C VAL A 293 14.09 -10.47 -3.84
N GLU A 294 15.39 -10.67 -4.03
CA GLU A 294 15.94 -11.96 -4.44
C GLU A 294 15.72 -13.02 -3.34
N PHE A 295 15.41 -14.25 -3.75
CA PHE A 295 15.24 -15.39 -2.87
C PHE A 295 16.10 -16.57 -3.34
N VAL A 296 16.86 -17.17 -2.43
CA VAL A 296 17.72 -18.32 -2.73
C VAL A 296 16.95 -19.61 -2.48
N THR A 297 16.68 -20.35 -3.55
CA THR A 297 16.03 -21.67 -3.49
C THR A 297 17.07 -22.81 -3.42
N PRO A 298 16.70 -23.99 -2.88
CA PRO A 298 17.60 -25.17 -2.86
C PRO A 298 17.99 -25.67 -4.25
N TYR A 299 17.19 -25.36 -5.28
CA TYR A 299 17.40 -25.78 -6.66
C TYR A 299 17.18 -24.60 -7.61
N ASN A 300 17.94 -24.55 -8.70
CA ASN A 300 17.87 -23.49 -9.70
C ASN A 300 17.29 -24.03 -11.02
N PHE A 301 15.97 -23.92 -11.21
CA PHE A 301 15.29 -24.34 -12.45
C PHE A 301 15.28 -23.25 -13.52
N SER A 302 15.04 -22.00 -13.13
CA SER A 302 14.76 -20.88 -14.05
C SER A 302 15.58 -19.62 -13.77
N GLY A 303 16.74 -19.75 -13.12
CA GLY A 303 17.58 -18.63 -12.74
C GLY A 303 17.16 -18.00 -11.41
N THR A 304 17.06 -16.67 -11.39
CA THR A 304 16.73 -15.90 -10.18
C THR A 304 15.32 -16.22 -9.70
N SER A 305 15.20 -16.54 -8.41
CA SER A 305 13.93 -16.57 -7.69
C SER A 305 13.78 -15.31 -6.86
N MET A 306 12.54 -14.92 -6.62
CA MET A 306 12.17 -13.71 -5.90
C MET A 306 11.10 -14.05 -4.85
N THR A 307 11.00 -13.20 -3.85
CA THR A 307 9.94 -13.20 -2.83
C THR A 307 9.57 -11.76 -2.51
N PHE A 308 8.57 -11.59 -1.66
CA PHE A 308 8.25 -10.32 -1.05
C PHE A 308 8.89 -10.20 0.35
N LYS A 309 9.22 -8.97 0.74
CA LYS A 309 9.65 -8.60 2.09
C LYS A 309 8.80 -7.46 2.60
N GLU A 310 8.13 -7.62 3.72
CA GLU A 310 7.28 -6.56 4.27
C GLU A 310 8.12 -5.34 4.67
N THR A 311 7.67 -4.18 4.18
CA THR A 311 8.25 -2.86 4.47
C THR A 311 7.37 -2.10 5.47
N THR A 312 6.05 -2.21 5.37
CA THR A 312 5.13 -1.79 6.42
C THR A 312 5.28 -2.70 7.65
N LEU A 313 5.53 -2.11 8.82
CA LEU A 313 5.78 -2.82 10.08
C LEU A 313 4.84 -2.35 11.20
N VAL A 314 3.54 -2.56 11.03
CA VAL A 314 2.52 -2.19 12.03
C VAL A 314 1.83 -3.45 12.54
N PRO A 315 1.63 -3.65 13.87
CA PRO A 315 1.00 -4.86 14.40
C PRO A 315 -0.39 -5.12 13.79
N TYR A 316 -0.77 -6.40 13.74
CA TYR A 316 -2.16 -6.82 13.49
C TYR A 316 -2.91 -6.86 14.84
N GLU A 317 -4.23 -6.83 14.83
CA GLU A 317 -5.04 -6.80 16.06
C GLU A 317 -5.22 -8.21 16.63
N PRO A 318 -4.57 -8.58 17.75
CA PRO A 318 -4.63 -9.94 18.27
C PRO A 318 -6.03 -10.43 18.61
N LYS A 319 -6.92 -9.54 19.05
CA LYS A 319 -8.32 -9.89 19.39
C LYS A 319 -9.12 -10.40 18.19
N LEU A 320 -8.67 -10.10 16.96
CA LEU A 320 -9.34 -10.48 15.71
C LEU A 320 -8.74 -11.72 15.05
N ILE A 321 -7.75 -12.37 15.67
CA ILE A 321 -7.05 -13.51 15.09
C ILE A 321 -7.47 -14.80 15.81
N ASP A 322 -8.15 -15.69 15.08
CA ASP A 322 -8.41 -17.06 15.52
C ASP A 322 -7.19 -17.95 15.20
N THR A 323 -6.36 -18.21 16.20
CA THR A 323 -5.15 -19.03 16.02
C THR A 323 -5.47 -20.50 15.77
N THR A 324 -6.70 -20.96 16.02
CA THR A 324 -7.08 -22.38 15.84
C THR A 324 -7.23 -22.79 14.37
N ILE A 325 -7.39 -21.82 13.49
CA ILE A 325 -7.53 -22.01 12.03
C ILE A 325 -6.25 -21.63 11.26
N LEU A 326 -5.20 -21.21 11.97
CA LEU A 326 -3.89 -20.96 11.39
C LEU A 326 -3.08 -22.25 11.31
N THR A 327 -2.38 -22.44 10.21
CA THR A 327 -1.38 -23.50 10.12
C THR A 327 -0.14 -23.14 10.94
N GLN A 328 0.69 -24.13 11.29
CA GLN A 328 1.96 -23.87 11.99
C GLN A 328 2.87 -22.92 11.19
N GLN A 329 2.85 -23.01 9.85
CA GLN A 329 3.61 -22.10 8.98
C GLN A 329 3.07 -20.67 9.09
N GLN A 330 1.75 -20.48 9.02
CA GLN A 330 1.11 -19.17 9.16
C GLN A 330 1.38 -18.55 10.54
N CYS A 331 1.36 -19.36 11.60
CA CYS A 331 1.79 -18.95 12.94
C CYS A 331 3.24 -18.46 12.96
N GLY A 332 4.16 -19.22 12.32
CA GLY A 332 5.55 -18.81 12.19
C GLY A 332 5.72 -17.49 11.43
N LEU A 333 4.96 -17.27 10.35
CA LEU A 333 4.97 -16.02 9.59
C LEU A 333 4.47 -14.84 10.44
N LEU A 334 3.34 -15.00 11.11
CA LEU A 334 2.74 -13.97 11.96
C LEU A 334 3.66 -13.55 13.11
N ASN A 335 4.19 -14.52 13.85
CA ASN A 335 5.10 -14.24 14.96
C ASN A 335 6.43 -13.68 14.47
N GLY A 336 6.95 -14.14 13.32
CA GLY A 336 8.16 -13.60 12.70
C GLY A 336 7.99 -12.13 12.30
N TYR A 337 6.83 -11.80 11.71
CA TYR A 337 6.46 -10.43 11.40
C TYR A 337 6.36 -9.57 12.66
N HIS A 338 5.62 -10.01 13.70
CA HIS A 338 5.52 -9.28 14.97
C HIS A 338 6.87 -9.10 15.68
N ALA A 339 7.76 -10.09 15.61
CA ALA A 339 9.11 -9.98 16.13
C ALA A 339 9.91 -8.88 15.42
N ARG A 340 9.82 -8.78 14.09
CA ARG A 340 10.42 -7.68 13.32
C ARG A 340 9.82 -6.32 13.69
N VAL A 341 8.50 -6.23 13.86
CA VAL A 341 7.85 -4.99 14.32
C VAL A 341 8.41 -4.56 15.68
N ARG A 342 8.54 -5.49 16.63
CA ARG A 342 9.14 -5.22 17.94
C ARG A 342 10.59 -4.76 17.85
N GLU A 343 11.38 -5.39 17.01
CA GLU A 343 12.80 -5.08 16.86
C GLU A 343 12.98 -3.73 16.16
N GLU A 344 12.47 -3.58 14.95
CA GLU A 344 12.76 -2.43 14.09
C GLU A 344 12.00 -1.18 14.57
N VAL A 345 10.67 -1.27 14.70
CA VAL A 345 9.82 -0.13 15.10
C VAL A 345 9.96 0.15 16.58
N GLY A 346 9.96 -0.90 17.41
CA GLY A 346 10.12 -0.74 18.85
C GLY A 346 11.44 -0.07 19.23
N GLN A 347 12.56 -0.43 18.58
CA GLN A 347 13.84 0.25 18.81
C GLN A 347 13.78 1.73 18.43
N GLU A 348 13.19 2.07 17.28
CA GLU A 348 13.06 3.47 16.85
C GLU A 348 12.14 4.28 17.79
N MET A 349 11.05 3.71 18.28
CA MET A 349 10.19 4.35 19.28
C MET A 349 10.94 4.67 20.57
N VAL A 350 11.82 3.77 21.04
CA VAL A 350 12.67 4.01 22.21
C VAL A 350 13.68 5.13 21.94
N VAL A 351 14.30 5.16 20.75
CA VAL A 351 15.21 6.25 20.34
C VAL A 351 14.50 7.60 20.33
N GLN A 352 13.25 7.64 19.89
CA GLN A 352 12.42 8.86 19.88
C GLN A 352 11.79 9.21 21.24
N GLY A 353 11.93 8.34 22.25
CA GLY A 353 11.36 8.55 23.60
C GLY A 353 9.85 8.28 23.70
N LEU A 354 9.27 7.56 22.74
CA LEU A 354 7.82 7.25 22.64
C LEU A 354 7.46 6.01 23.47
N LEU A 355 7.66 6.09 24.79
CA LEU A 355 7.57 4.93 25.69
C LEU A 355 6.15 4.37 25.85
N GLN A 356 5.11 5.20 25.71
CA GLN A 356 3.72 4.74 25.78
C GLN A 356 3.35 3.91 24.54
N GLY A 357 3.60 4.44 23.35
CA GLY A 357 3.42 3.69 22.11
C GLY A 357 4.29 2.43 22.05
N TYR A 358 5.52 2.47 22.57
CA TYR A 358 6.38 1.28 22.67
C TYR A 358 5.76 0.19 23.55
N ALA A 359 5.25 0.54 24.73
CA ALA A 359 4.60 -0.43 25.63
C ALA A 359 3.35 -1.05 24.97
N TRP A 360 2.56 -0.24 24.26
CA TRP A 360 1.43 -0.72 23.47
C TRP A 360 1.88 -1.69 22.37
N LEU A 361 2.91 -1.33 21.60
CA LEU A 361 3.47 -2.15 20.52
C LEU A 361 3.94 -3.52 21.05
N LEU A 362 4.58 -3.56 22.22
CA LEU A 362 4.99 -4.81 22.85
C LEU A 362 3.79 -5.73 23.13
N SER A 363 2.70 -5.17 23.66
CA SER A 363 1.47 -5.92 23.97
C SER A 363 0.77 -6.47 22.72
N LYS A 364 0.88 -5.77 21.58
CA LYS A 364 0.29 -6.18 20.30
C LYS A 364 1.15 -7.17 19.50
N THR A 365 2.39 -7.41 19.94
CA THR A 365 3.38 -8.25 19.23
C THR A 365 3.76 -9.50 20.02
N GLU A 366 3.03 -9.83 21.09
CA GLU A 366 3.21 -11.09 21.81
C GLU A 366 2.97 -12.29 20.88
N SER A 367 3.68 -13.40 21.13
CA SER A 367 3.50 -14.63 20.35
C SER A 367 2.08 -15.14 20.54
N LEU A 368 1.33 -15.30 19.45
CA LEU A 368 -0.08 -15.72 19.49
C LEU A 368 -0.25 -17.24 19.38
N CYS A 369 0.75 -17.86 18.77
CA CYS A 369 1.04 -19.27 18.69
C CYS A 369 2.58 -19.40 18.63
#